data_AF-A0A7X0D3S5-F1
#
_entry.id   AF-A0A7X0D3S5-F1
#
_cell.length_a   1.000
_cell.length_b   1.000
_cell.length_c   1.000
_cell.angle_alpha   90.00
_cell.angle_beta   90.00
_cell.angle_gamma   90.00
#
_symmetry.space_group_name_H-M   'P 1'
#
loop_
_entity.id
_entity.type
_entity.pdbx_description
1 polymer ?
#
loop_
_entity_poly.entity_id
_entity_poly.type
_entity_poly.pdbx_seq_one_letter_code
_entity_poly.pdbx_strand_id
1 'polypeptide(L)'
;MSNAADQQRSPAPYLQVVRGDPSNEEVAALVTVLTARARATRAPRAAAASGGRTRSAWSDRAQLVRHPLAPGPGAWRNSLRPR
;
A
#
# COMPACT_ATOMS: atom_id res chain seq x y z
N MET A 1 1.52 23.20 -31.18
CA MET A 1 1.81 23.22 -29.73
C MET A 1 0.76 22.36 -29.03
N SER A 2 0.98 21.05 -29.00
CA SER A 2 0.07 20.06 -28.42
C SER A 2 0.44 19.82 -26.95
N ASN A 3 -0.44 20.13 -25.99
CA ASN A 3 -0.44 19.48 -24.67
C ASN A 3 -1.70 19.83 -23.86
N ALA A 4 -2.72 18.96 -23.86
CA ALA A 4 -3.86 19.06 -22.93
C ALA A 4 -4.70 17.76 -22.87
N ALA A 5 -4.70 16.96 -23.94
CA ALA A 5 -5.58 15.79 -24.06
C ALA A 5 -5.05 14.49 -23.40
N ASP A 6 -3.79 14.45 -22.96
CA ASP A 6 -3.14 13.22 -22.48
C ASP A 6 -3.14 13.04 -20.95
N GLN A 7 -3.58 14.05 -20.18
CA GLN A 7 -3.11 14.20 -18.80
C GLN A 7 -3.86 13.45 -17.69
N GLN A 8 -4.89 12.62 -17.92
CA GLN A 8 -5.38 11.79 -16.81
C GLN A 8 -6.34 10.65 -17.21
N ARG A 9 -5.95 9.78 -18.13
CA ARG A 9 -6.64 8.48 -18.21
C ARG A 9 -6.04 7.57 -17.13
N SER A 10 -6.42 7.81 -15.87
CA SER A 10 -6.05 6.91 -14.77
C SER A 10 -6.47 5.49 -15.14
N PRO A 11 -5.57 4.50 -15.14
CA PRO A 11 -5.94 3.12 -15.46
C PRO A 11 -7.05 2.67 -14.50
N ALA A 12 -7.99 1.88 -15.02
CA ALA A 12 -9.07 1.34 -14.20
C ALA A 12 -8.50 0.62 -12.97
N PRO A 13 -9.12 0.79 -11.78
CA PRO A 13 -8.60 0.22 -10.55
C PRO A 13 -8.57 -1.31 -10.64
N TYR A 14 -7.47 -1.92 -10.19
CA TYR A 14 -7.34 -3.38 -10.14
C TYR A 14 -8.32 -4.05 -9.17
N LEU A 15 -8.84 -3.30 -8.19
CA LEU A 15 -9.88 -3.71 -7.25
C LEU A 15 -10.69 -2.47 -6.86
N GLN A 16 -12.02 -2.57 -6.92
CA GLN A 16 -12.93 -1.53 -6.45
C GLN A 16 -13.83 -2.08 -5.34
N VAL A 17 -13.79 -1.42 -4.18
CA VAL A 17 -14.74 -1.67 -3.09
C VAL A 17 -15.88 -0.68 -3.28
N VAL A 18 -17.06 -1.17 -3.66
CA VAL A 18 -18.22 -0.32 -4.01
C VAL A 18 -18.99 0.09 -2.74
N ARG A 19 -19.37 -0.88 -1.91
CA ARG A 19 -19.98 -0.74 -0.57
C ARG A 19 -20.12 -2.14 0.05
N GLY A 20 -19.98 -2.28 1.36
CA GLY A 20 -20.23 -3.54 2.08
C GLY A 20 -19.93 -3.45 3.57
N ASP A 21 -20.58 -4.32 4.36
CA ASP A 21 -20.30 -4.57 5.78
C ASP A 21 -19.90 -6.06 5.93
N PRO A 22 -18.71 -6.44 5.43
CA PRO A 22 -18.30 -7.83 5.43
C PRO A 22 -18.05 -8.33 6.84
N SER A 23 -18.35 -9.59 7.09
CA SER A 23 -17.99 -10.21 8.37
C SER A 23 -16.46 -10.28 8.52
N ASN A 24 -16.01 -10.46 9.76
CA ASN A 24 -14.57 -10.62 10.04
C ASN A 24 -13.97 -11.82 9.28
N GLU A 25 -14.75 -12.89 9.14
CA GLU A 25 -14.39 -14.11 8.44
C GLU A 25 -14.23 -13.87 6.93
N GLU A 26 -15.11 -13.08 6.33
CA GLU A 26 -15.04 -12.72 4.91
C GLU A 26 -13.82 -11.83 4.61
N VAL A 27 -13.52 -10.88 5.49
CA VAL A 27 -12.29 -10.07 5.40
C VAL A 27 -11.06 -10.96 5.50
N ALA A 28 -11.04 -11.89 6.47
CA ALA A 28 -9.93 -12.83 6.65
C ALA A 28 -9.75 -13.74 5.43
N ALA A 29 -10.85 -14.25 4.86
CA ALA A 29 -10.82 -15.07 3.65
C ALA A 29 -10.23 -14.29 2.46
N LEU A 30 -10.68 -13.04 2.25
CA LEU A 30 -10.19 -12.20 1.16
C LEU A 30 -8.68 -11.92 1.29
N VAL A 31 -8.22 -11.54 2.48
CA VAL A 31 -6.79 -11.31 2.75
C VAL A 31 -5.97 -12.58 2.51
N THR A 32 -6.50 -13.74 2.91
CA THR A 32 -5.82 -15.03 2.71
C THR A 32 -5.60 -15.34 1.23
N VAL A 33 -6.62 -15.18 0.40
CA VAL A 33 -6.52 -15.40 -1.06
C VAL A 33 -5.55 -14.41 -1.70
N LEU A 34 -5.64 -13.12 -1.37
CA LEU A 34 -4.77 -12.08 -1.94
C LEU A 34 -3.30 -12.30 -1.56
N THR A 35 -3.02 -12.67 -0.31
CA THR A 35 -1.65 -12.95 0.15
C THR A 35 -1.08 -14.22 -0.48
N ALA A 36 -1.88 -15.28 -0.61
CA ALA A 36 -1.46 -16.50 -1.31
C ALA A 36 -1.10 -16.21 -2.77
N ARG A 37 -1.94 -15.44 -3.48
CA ARG A 37 -1.65 -15.01 -4.86
C ARG A 37 -0.38 -14.17 -4.96
N ALA A 38 -0.20 -13.20 -4.07
CA ALA A 38 1.00 -12.35 -4.06
C ALA A 38 2.28 -13.19 -3.85
N ARG A 39 2.23 -14.18 -2.95
CA ARG A 39 3.35 -15.11 -2.73
C ARG A 39 3.66 -15.96 -3.95
N ALA A 40 2.64 -16.52 -4.61
CA ALA A 40 2.80 -17.31 -5.83
C ALA A 40 3.50 -16.49 -6.94
N THR A 41 3.14 -15.21 -7.10
CA THR A 41 3.79 -14.32 -8.09
C THR A 41 5.23 -13.94 -7.74
N ARG A 42 5.66 -14.10 -6.48
CA ARG A 42 6.99 -13.68 -5.99
C ARG A 42 8.03 -14.82 -5.99
N ALA A 43 7.62 -16.05 -6.26
CA ALA A 43 8.48 -17.24 -6.23
C ALA A 43 9.79 -17.15 -7.05
N PRO A 44 9.89 -16.46 -8.22
CA PRO A 44 11.17 -16.36 -8.92
C PRO A 44 12.13 -15.30 -8.37
N ARG A 45 11.69 -14.41 -7.44
CA ARG A 45 12.53 -13.32 -6.89
C ARG A 45 13.21 -13.63 -5.56
N ALA A 46 12.85 -14.73 -4.89
CA ALA A 46 13.38 -15.06 -3.57
C ALA A 46 14.87 -15.45 -3.58
N ALA A 47 15.39 -15.96 -4.70
CA ALA A 47 16.80 -16.33 -4.82
C ALA A 47 17.78 -15.14 -4.86
N ALA A 48 17.30 -13.92 -5.14
CA ALA A 48 18.14 -12.72 -5.28
C ALA A 48 18.16 -11.80 -4.04
N ALA A 49 17.41 -12.12 -2.98
CA ALA A 49 17.15 -11.20 -1.86
C ALA A 49 17.95 -11.51 -0.58
N SER A 50 19.16 -12.06 -0.70
CA SER A 50 20.10 -12.21 0.41
C SER A 50 20.72 -10.87 0.88
N GLY A 51 20.45 -9.76 0.17
CA GLY A 51 20.78 -8.42 0.60
C GLY A 51 19.79 -7.91 1.65
N GLY A 52 20.21 -7.93 2.92
CA GLY A 52 19.67 -7.16 4.05
C GLY A 52 18.16 -6.96 4.13
N ARG A 53 17.47 -7.62 5.07
CA ARG A 53 16.07 -7.30 5.40
C ARG A 53 15.93 -5.81 5.67
N THR A 54 15.39 -5.05 4.71
CA THR A 54 14.95 -3.67 4.94
C THR A 54 14.01 -3.70 6.13
N ARG A 55 14.41 -3.08 7.24
CA ARG A 55 13.56 -3.01 8.43
C ARG A 55 12.27 -2.34 7.99
N SER A 56 11.15 -2.98 8.31
CA SER A 56 9.84 -2.39 8.02
C SER A 56 9.80 -1.00 8.65
N ALA A 57 9.37 -0.01 7.90
CA ALA A 57 9.24 1.34 8.43
C ALA A 57 8.16 1.42 9.54
N TRP A 58 7.29 0.40 9.61
CA TRP A 58 6.36 0.18 10.73
C TRP A 58 7.04 -0.26 12.03
N SER A 59 8.28 -0.76 11.96
CA SER A 59 9.09 -1.14 13.11
C SER A 59 10.03 -0.03 13.57
N ASP A 60 9.91 1.18 13.02
CA ASP A 60 10.69 2.33 13.44
C ASP A 60 10.25 2.81 14.83
N ARG A 61 11.19 2.86 15.77
CA ARG A 61 10.95 3.30 17.15
C ARG A 61 10.58 4.79 17.22
N ALA A 62 10.98 5.61 16.24
CA ALA A 62 10.57 7.01 16.16
C ALA A 62 9.04 7.17 16.06
N GLN A 63 8.32 6.15 15.57
CA GLN A 63 6.85 6.12 15.53
C GLN A 63 6.20 5.90 16.89
N LEU A 64 6.94 5.42 17.91
CA LEU A 64 6.42 5.28 19.28
C LEU A 64 6.24 6.63 19.97
N VAL A 65 6.82 7.71 19.43
CA VAL A 65 6.74 9.05 19.98
C VAL A 65 5.92 9.92 19.04
N ARG A 66 4.93 10.66 19.56
CA ARG A 66 4.11 11.53 18.71
C ARG A 66 4.94 12.65 18.10
N HIS A 67 4.86 12.78 16.78
CA HIS A 67 5.37 13.96 16.09
C HIS A 67 4.21 14.89 15.72
N PRO A 68 4.41 16.23 15.74
CA PRO A 68 3.38 17.15 15.30
C PRO A 68 2.91 16.86 13.87
N LEU A 69 1.59 16.84 13.66
CA LEU A 69 1.02 16.80 12.32
C LEU A 69 1.03 18.22 11.76
N ALA A 70 1.68 18.42 10.63
CA ALA A 70 1.61 19.68 9.90
C ALA A 70 0.34 19.68 9.03
N PRO A 71 -0.65 20.56 9.27
CA PRO A 71 -1.78 20.71 8.37
C PRO A 71 -1.30 21.32 7.05
N GLY A 72 -1.91 20.91 5.94
CA GLY A 72 -1.62 21.47 4.63
C GLY A 72 -2.10 20.60 3.47
N PRO A 73 -2.10 21.14 2.23
CA PRO A 73 -2.42 20.36 1.04
C PRO A 73 -1.57 19.09 0.94
N GLY A 74 -2.21 17.93 0.85
CA GLY A 74 -1.52 16.63 0.80
C GLY A 74 -1.11 16.04 2.15
N ALA A 75 -1.39 16.71 3.28
CA ALA A 75 -1.04 16.20 4.61
C ALA A 75 -1.66 14.82 4.90
N TRP A 76 -2.90 14.57 4.48
CA TRP A 76 -3.56 13.27 4.63
C TRP A 76 -2.94 12.17 3.76
N ARG A 77 -2.41 12.50 2.58
CA ARG A 77 -1.67 11.54 1.74
C ARG A 77 -0.30 11.21 2.34
N ASN A 78 0.28 12.15 3.07
CA ASN A 78 1.59 12.01 3.70
C ASN A 78 1.54 11.35 5.08
N SER A 79 0.36 11.24 5.72
CA SER A 79 0.21 10.57 7.03
C SER A 79 0.44 9.06 6.97
N LEU A 80 0.24 8.46 5.80
CA LEU A 80 0.41 7.02 5.56
C LEU A 80 1.81 6.67 5.04
N ARG A 81 2.69 7.66 4.84
CA ARG A 81 4.06 7.44 4.41
C ARG A 81 4.97 7.37 5.63
N PRO A 82 5.85 6.37 5.71
CA PRO A 82 6.92 6.42 6.67
C PRO A 82 7.80 7.64 6.38
N ARG A 83 8.20 8.35 7.44
CA ARG A 83 9.15 9.45 7.36
C ARG A 83 10.58 8.95 7.33
#